data_AF-A0A850S7R6-F1
#
_entry.id   AF-A0A850S7R6-F1
#
_cell.length_a   1.000
_cell.length_b   1.000
_cell.length_c   1.000
_cell.angle_alpha   90.00
_cell.angle_beta   90.00
_cell.angle_gamma   90.00
#
_symmetry.space_group_name_H-M   'P 1'
#
loop_
_entity.id
_entity.type
_entity.pdbx_description
1 polymer ?
#
loop_
_entity_poly.entity_id
_entity_poly.type
_entity_poly.pdbx_seq_one_letter_code
_entity_poly.pdbx_strand_id
1 'polypeptide(L)'
;MSSFRIGETLESRYVRDGDGLFLDRPAHALQSTLLDEKARLVCKELGLSYSAMSPVQRLFLTHYRCSVCKLVPLYFLDLAHPKKARCGKCGHLVSFTSSGKYGKMRKKLALVLQIKGGGESVS
;
A
#
# COMPACT_ATOMS: atom_id res chain seq x y z
N MET A 1 4.66 47.62 17.13
CA MET A 1 3.55 46.68 17.38
C MET A 1 4.08 45.28 17.11
N SER A 2 3.94 44.42 18.12
CA SER A 2 4.73 43.21 18.35
C SER A 2 4.35 42.03 17.43
N SER A 3 5.37 41.19 17.21
CA SER A 3 5.46 39.91 16.51
C SER A 3 4.34 38.90 16.75
N PHE A 4 4.12 38.01 15.78
CA PHE A 4 3.94 36.58 16.05
C PHE A 4 4.54 35.73 14.91
N ARG A 5 5.62 35.00 15.23
CA ARG A 5 6.14 33.82 14.51
C ARG A 5 5.72 32.59 15.32
N ILE A 6 5.08 31.61 14.68
CA ILE A 6 4.89 30.23 15.16
C ILE A 6 4.86 29.38 13.87
N GLY A 7 5.71 28.39 13.57
CA GLY A 7 6.68 27.71 14.43
C GLY A 7 6.07 26.52 15.16
N GLU A 8 5.38 25.58 14.49
CA GLU A 8 5.05 24.28 15.09
C GLU A 8 5.28 23.12 14.11
N THR A 9 6.40 22.45 14.36
CA THR A 9 6.80 21.11 13.96
C THR A 9 5.73 20.08 14.34
N LEU A 10 5.19 19.38 13.36
CA LEU A 10 4.36 18.20 13.57
C LEU A 10 5.27 17.00 13.88
N GLU A 11 5.81 16.98 15.09
CA GLU A 11 6.44 15.80 15.69
C GLU A 11 5.36 14.72 15.84
N SER A 12 5.33 13.78 14.90
CA SER A 12 4.59 12.54 15.10
C SER A 12 5.36 11.69 16.12
N ARG A 13 4.95 11.83 17.39
CA ARG A 13 5.36 10.97 18.50
C ARG A 13 5.11 9.50 18.16
N TYR A 14 6.17 8.74 17.92
CA TYR A 14 6.14 7.30 18.07
C TYR A 14 6.77 6.95 19.42
N VAL A 15 5.92 6.47 20.33
CA VAL A 15 6.26 5.98 21.67
C VAL A 15 7.30 4.85 21.56
N ARG A 16 8.32 4.91 22.45
CA ARG A 16 9.30 3.84 22.69
C ARG A 16 8.73 2.86 23.72
N ASP A 17 8.49 1.65 23.27
CA ASP A 17 8.61 0.42 24.08
C ASP A 17 9.60 -0.45 23.27
N GLY A 18 10.81 -0.73 23.74
CA GLY A 18 11.05 -1.71 24.79
C GLY A 18 11.41 -3.03 24.10
N ASP A 19 12.69 -3.18 23.74
CA ASP A 19 13.36 -4.41 23.28
C ASP A 19 12.88 -5.07 21.97
N GLY A 20 13.66 -4.87 20.91
CA GLY A 20 13.56 -5.65 19.67
C GLY A 20 14.22 -4.94 18.50
N LEU A 21 15.38 -5.44 18.08
CA LEU A 21 16.05 -5.09 16.82
C LEU A 21 15.05 -5.12 15.65
N PHE A 22 14.62 -3.96 15.15
CA PHE A 22 13.85 -3.83 13.92
C PHE A 22 14.63 -2.99 12.90
N LEU A 23 15.61 -3.62 12.26
CA LEU A 23 16.36 -3.05 11.13
C LEU A 23 15.61 -3.14 9.78
N ASP A 24 14.26 -3.26 9.79
CA ASP A 24 13.42 -3.33 8.59
C ASP A 24 12.45 -2.13 8.42
N ARG A 25 12.52 -1.16 9.35
CA ARG A 25 11.59 -0.02 9.39
C ARG A 25 11.62 0.94 8.18
N PRO A 26 12.76 1.18 7.47
CA PRO A 26 12.75 2.12 6.35
C PRO A 26 12.12 1.52 5.07
N ALA A 27 12.30 0.22 4.82
CA ALA A 27 11.78 -0.43 3.61
C ALA A 27 10.25 -0.46 3.58
N HIS A 28 9.63 -0.79 4.71
CA HIS A 28 8.17 -0.79 4.85
C HIS A 28 7.55 0.61 4.74
N ALA A 29 8.19 1.63 5.30
CA ALA A 29 7.73 3.02 5.20
C ALA A 29 7.82 3.54 3.76
N LEU A 30 8.90 3.21 3.06
CA LEU A 30 9.08 3.55 1.65
C LEU A 30 8.02 2.87 0.77
N GLN A 31 7.83 1.56 0.94
CA GLN A 31 6.82 0.79 0.18
C GLN A 31 5.40 1.26 0.45
N SER A 32 5.08 1.65 1.68
CA SER A 32 3.78 2.21 2.04
C SER A 32 3.53 3.57 1.38
N THR A 33 4.56 4.42 1.32
CA THR A 33 4.49 5.73 0.64
C THR A 33 4.31 5.56 -0.86
N LEU A 34 5.04 4.62 -1.45
CA LEU A 34 4.98 4.29 -2.87
C LEU A 34 3.59 3.72 -3.25
N LEU A 35 3.03 2.86 -2.41
CA LEU A 35 1.68 2.35 -2.55
C LEU A 35 0.64 3.48 -2.56
N ASP A 36 0.78 4.44 -1.66
CA ASP A 36 -0.14 5.59 -1.52
C ASP A 36 -0.04 6.53 -2.74
N GLU A 37 1.17 6.77 -3.24
CA GLU A 37 1.41 7.56 -4.46
C GLU A 37 0.78 6.89 -5.69
N LYS A 38 0.99 5.58 -5.88
CA LYS A 38 0.38 4.84 -6.99
C LYS A 38 -1.14 4.78 -6.89
N ALA A 39 -1.68 4.66 -5.68
CA ALA A 39 -3.11 4.72 -5.48
C ALA A 39 -3.69 6.07 -5.94
N ARG A 40 -3.01 7.20 -5.65
CA ARG A 40 -3.41 8.54 -6.12
C ARG A 40 -3.43 8.63 -7.64
N LEU A 41 -2.41 8.11 -8.32
CA LEU A 41 -2.33 8.12 -9.78
C LEU A 41 -3.48 7.32 -10.41
N VAL A 42 -3.71 6.09 -9.92
CA VAL A 42 -4.80 5.23 -10.41
C VAL A 42 -6.16 5.88 -10.17
N CYS A 43 -6.37 6.52 -9.02
CA CYS A 43 -7.60 7.26 -8.76
C CYS A 43 -7.78 8.44 -9.73
N LYS A 44 -6.72 9.22 -9.98
CA LYS A 44 -6.75 10.35 -10.92
C LYS A 44 -7.13 9.90 -12.34
N GLU A 45 -6.54 8.80 -12.83
CA GLU A 45 -6.86 8.22 -14.14
C GLU A 45 -8.33 7.75 -14.26
N LEU A 46 -8.96 7.41 -13.15
CA LEU A 46 -10.35 6.98 -13.09
C LEU A 46 -11.32 8.13 -12.74
N GLY A 47 -10.83 9.38 -12.67
CA GLY A 47 -11.64 10.55 -12.32
C GLY A 47 -12.07 10.60 -10.85
N LEU A 48 -11.37 9.89 -9.96
CA LEU A 48 -11.66 9.83 -8.53
C LEU A 48 -10.67 10.64 -7.71
N SER A 49 -11.15 11.33 -6.68
CA SER A 49 -10.30 12.04 -5.73
C SER A 49 -9.88 11.10 -4.58
N TYR A 50 -8.60 10.73 -4.55
CA TYR A 50 -8.04 9.90 -3.46
C TYR A 50 -8.13 10.61 -2.10
N SER A 51 -7.95 11.94 -2.06
CA SER A 51 -8.06 12.73 -0.83
C SER A 51 -9.49 12.78 -0.29
N ALA A 52 -10.50 12.68 -1.16
CA ALA A 52 -11.91 12.60 -0.76
C ALA A 52 -12.32 11.21 -0.23
N MET A 53 -11.49 10.18 -0.42
CA MET A 53 -11.78 8.85 0.11
C MET A 53 -11.56 8.81 1.62
N SER A 54 -12.46 8.14 2.34
CA SER A 54 -12.30 7.90 3.77
C SER A 54 -11.12 6.95 4.04
N PRO A 55 -10.53 6.97 5.25
CA PRO A 55 -9.41 6.08 5.59
C PRO A 55 -9.70 4.60 5.33
N VAL A 56 -10.93 4.15 5.62
CA VAL A 56 -11.38 2.77 5.38
C VAL A 56 -11.44 2.44 3.89
N GLN A 57 -11.89 3.37 3.05
CA GLN A 57 -11.93 3.17 1.60
C GLN A 57 -10.53 3.08 1.00
N ARG A 58 -9.60 3.93 1.47
CA ARG A 58 -8.18 3.85 1.08
C ARG A 58 -7.59 2.50 1.47
N LEU A 59 -7.88 2.03 2.68
CA LEU A 59 -7.45 0.71 3.16
C LEU A 59 -7.95 -0.41 2.24
N PHE A 60 -9.24 -0.39 1.85
CA PHE A 60 -9.79 -1.38 0.91
C PHE A 60 -9.22 -1.28 -0.49
N LEU A 61 -8.68 -0.13 -0.90
CA LEU A 61 -8.02 0.05 -2.19
C LEU A 61 -6.56 -0.42 -2.14
N THR A 62 -5.87 -0.24 -1.02
CA THR A 62 -4.43 -0.51 -0.89
C THR A 62 -4.12 -1.90 -0.30
N HIS A 63 -5.12 -2.60 0.24
CA HIS A 63 -4.94 -3.90 0.89
C HIS A 63 -5.82 -5.00 0.28
N TYR A 64 -5.37 -6.24 0.39
CA TYR A 64 -6.12 -7.46 0.09
C TYR A 64 -6.30 -8.32 1.34
N ARG A 65 -7.25 -9.26 1.28
CA ARG A 65 -7.49 -10.24 2.34
C ARG A 65 -6.81 -11.56 2.01
N CYS A 66 -6.01 -12.04 2.96
CA CYS A 66 -5.48 -13.39 3.04
C CYS A 66 -6.23 -14.13 4.17
N SER A 67 -6.61 -15.39 3.95
CA SER A 67 -7.24 -16.22 4.98
C SER A 67 -6.33 -16.41 6.21
N VAL A 68 -5.03 -16.51 5.97
CA VAL A 68 -3.98 -16.70 6.98
C VAL A 68 -3.54 -15.37 7.58
N CYS A 69 -3.00 -14.45 6.76
CA CYS A 69 -2.40 -13.19 7.22
C CYS A 69 -3.41 -12.07 7.48
N LYS A 70 -4.71 -12.32 7.27
CA LYS A 70 -5.79 -11.32 7.37
C LYS A 70 -5.63 -10.19 6.37
N LEU A 71 -5.38 -8.95 6.81
CA LEU A 71 -5.31 -7.81 5.92
C LEU A 71 -3.85 -7.52 5.56
N VAL A 72 -3.54 -7.54 4.27
CA VAL A 72 -2.17 -7.44 3.77
C VAL A 72 -2.08 -6.34 2.71
N PRO A 73 -1.04 -5.47 2.74
CA PRO A 73 -0.82 -4.47 1.70
C PRO A 73 -0.64 -5.09 0.31
N LEU A 74 -1.13 -4.42 -0.73
CA LEU A 74 -1.08 -4.89 -2.13
C LEU A 74 0.32 -5.10 -2.67
N TYR A 75 1.35 -4.42 -2.15
CA TYR A 75 2.73 -4.63 -2.60
C TYR A 75 3.26 -6.03 -2.23
N PHE A 76 2.65 -6.72 -1.27
CA PHE A 76 2.92 -8.14 -0.98
C PHE A 76 2.07 -9.09 -1.83
N LEU A 77 1.27 -8.62 -2.79
CA LEU A 77 0.49 -9.51 -3.62
C LEU A 77 1.39 -10.10 -4.70
N ASP A 78 1.42 -11.42 -4.81
CA ASP A 78 2.11 -12.12 -5.90
C ASP A 78 1.12 -12.40 -7.04
N LEU A 79 1.41 -11.81 -8.20
CA LEU A 79 0.64 -11.92 -9.43
C LEU A 79 1.38 -12.69 -10.54
N ALA A 80 2.44 -13.44 -10.23
CA ALA A 80 3.18 -14.27 -11.20
C ALA A 80 2.25 -15.12 -12.09
N HIS A 81 1.11 -15.54 -11.53
CA HIS A 81 0.02 -16.15 -12.30
C HIS A 81 -1.28 -15.38 -12.07
N PRO A 82 -1.77 -14.59 -13.06
CA PRO A 82 -2.94 -13.72 -12.89
C PRO A 82 -4.24 -14.44 -12.47
N LYS A 83 -4.36 -15.73 -12.77
CA LYS A 83 -5.50 -16.59 -12.40
C LYS A 83 -5.33 -17.27 -11.04
N LYS A 84 -4.14 -17.26 -10.45
CA LYS A 84 -3.78 -17.94 -9.20
C LYS A 84 -2.97 -16.98 -8.32
N ALA A 85 -3.52 -15.80 -8.04
CA ALA A 85 -2.87 -14.82 -7.18
C ALA A 85 -2.54 -15.44 -5.81
N ARG A 86 -1.36 -15.14 -5.29
CA ARG A 86 -0.87 -15.67 -4.01
C ARG A 86 -0.51 -14.54 -3.06
N CYS A 87 -0.61 -14.82 -1.77
CA CYS A 87 -0.08 -13.92 -0.76
C CYS A 87 1.44 -14.03 -0.76
N GLY A 88 2.16 -12.94 -1.06
CA GLY A 88 3.63 -12.91 -1.02
C GLY A 88 4.22 -13.02 0.38
N LYS A 89 3.41 -12.90 1.45
CA LYS A 89 3.85 -13.19 2.83
C LYS A 89 3.84 -14.67 3.19
N CYS A 90 2.84 -15.43 2.76
CA CYS A 90 2.62 -16.82 3.22
C CYS A 90 2.40 -17.86 2.11
N GLY A 91 2.42 -17.45 0.84
CA GLY A 91 2.22 -18.30 -0.33
C GLY A 91 0.78 -18.80 -0.56
N HIS A 92 -0.15 -18.53 0.37
CA HIS A 92 -1.52 -19.02 0.28
C HIS A 92 -2.29 -18.38 -0.90
N LEU A 93 -3.19 -19.16 -1.51
CA LEU A 93 -4.01 -18.68 -2.60
C LEU A 93 -4.95 -17.57 -2.11
N VAL A 94 -5.03 -16.46 -2.83
CA VAL A 94 -5.93 -15.36 -2.51
C VAL A 94 -6.95 -15.15 -3.62
N SER A 95 -8.21 -14.98 -3.20
CA SER A 95 -9.28 -14.60 -4.13
C SER A 95 -9.12 -13.13 -4.50
N PHE A 96 -8.40 -12.88 -5.59
CA PHE A 96 -8.15 -11.53 -6.10
C PHE A 96 -8.99 -11.27 -7.36
N THR A 97 -10.21 -10.78 -7.14
CA THR A 97 -11.18 -10.53 -8.21
C THR A 97 -11.25 -9.05 -8.57
N SER A 98 -11.63 -8.76 -9.82
CA SER A 98 -11.94 -7.41 -10.29
C SER A 98 -13.39 -6.99 -10.00
N SER A 99 -14.14 -7.77 -9.22
CA SER A 99 -15.54 -7.51 -8.88
C SER A 99 -15.67 -6.52 -7.71
N GLY A 100 -16.82 -5.82 -7.66
CA GLY A 100 -17.14 -4.83 -6.64
C GLY A 100 -16.59 -3.43 -6.90
N LYS A 101 -16.97 -2.48 -6.04
CA LYS A 101 -16.71 -1.03 -6.18
C LYS A 101 -15.24 -0.69 -6.43
N TYR A 102 -14.33 -1.37 -5.74
CA TYR A 102 -12.88 -1.13 -5.81
C TYR A 102 -12.09 -2.25 -6.49
N GLY A 103 -12.75 -3.31 -6.97
CA GLY A 103 -12.07 -4.50 -7.53
C GLY A 103 -11.23 -4.17 -8.75
N LYS A 104 -11.80 -3.44 -9.73
CA LYS A 104 -11.09 -2.99 -10.93
C LYS A 104 -9.87 -2.12 -10.58
N MET A 105 -10.05 -1.20 -9.63
CA MET A 105 -8.98 -0.28 -9.21
C MET A 105 -7.85 -1.01 -8.51
N ARG A 106 -8.17 -1.91 -7.57
CA ARG A 106 -7.19 -2.77 -6.89
C ARG A 106 -6.36 -3.58 -7.87
N LYS A 107 -7.02 -4.18 -8.86
CA LYS A 107 -6.34 -5.00 -9.87
C LYS A 107 -5.38 -4.14 -10.70
N LYS A 108 -5.81 -2.94 -11.12
CA LYS A 108 -4.95 -2.00 -11.84
C LYS A 108 -3.76 -1.55 -10.98
N LEU A 109 -4.00 -1.20 -9.72
CA LEU A 109 -2.96 -0.81 -8.77
C LEU A 109 -1.94 -1.93 -8.54
N ALA A 110 -2.40 -3.16 -8.33
CA ALA A 110 -1.52 -4.32 -8.13
C ALA A 110 -0.62 -4.59 -9.33
N LEU A 111 -1.15 -4.45 -10.56
CA LEU A 111 -0.37 -4.59 -11.78
C LEU A 111 0.70 -3.50 -11.89
N VAL A 112 0.36 -2.24 -11.61
CA VAL A 112 1.33 -1.12 -11.62
C VAL A 112 2.47 -1.35 -10.62
N LEU A 113 2.18 -1.93 -9.45
CA LEU A 113 3.19 -2.24 -8.44
C LEU A 113 4.12 -3.38 -8.87
N GLN A 114 3.59 -4.42 -9.53
CA GLN A 114 4.35 -5.58 -10.00
C GLN A 114 5.25 -5.27 -11.20
N ILE A 115 4.80 -4.39 -12.12
CA ILE A 115 5.57 -4.02 -13.32
C ILE A 115 6.89 -3.30 -12.97
N LYS A 116 7.03 -2.73 -11.77
CA LYS A 116 8.26 -2.07 -11.31
C LYS A 116 9.11 -2.89 -10.34
N GLY A 117 8.63 -4.05 -9.87
CA GLY A 117 9.36 -4.91 -8.92
C GLY A 117 10.08 -6.11 -9.55
N GLY A 118 9.93 -6.34 -10.85
CA GLY A 118 10.47 -7.51 -11.56
C GLY A 118 11.54 -7.20 -12.60
N GLY A 119 12.39 -6.18 -12.37
CA GLY A 119 13.26 -5.62 -13.41
C GLY A 119 14.62 -5.08 -12.97
N GLU A 120 15.19 -5.56 -11.86
CA GLU A 120 16.64 -5.41 -11.58
C GLU A 120 17.21 -6.77 -11.13
N SER A 121 17.19 -7.72 -12.06
CA SER A 121 18.23 -8.75 -12.13
C SER A 121 19.21 -8.25 -13.19
N VAL A 122 20.17 -7.44 -12.79
CA VAL A 122 21.33 -7.12 -13.64
C VAL A 122 22.21 -8.36 -13.63
N SER A 123 22.24 -9.02 -14.79
CA SER A 123 23.26 -10.01 -15.16
C SER A 123 24.64 -9.38 -15.28
#